data_AF-A0A226E8K8-F1
#
_entry.id   AF-A0A226E8K8-F1
#
_cell.length_a   1.000
_cell.length_b   1.000
_cell.length_c   1.000
_cell.angle_alpha   90.00
_cell.angle_beta   90.00
_cell.angle_gamma   90.00
#
_symmetry.space_group_name_H-M   'P 1'
#
loop_
_entity.id
_entity.type
_entity.pdbx_description
1 polymer ?
#
loop_
_entity_poly.entity_id
_entity_poly.type
_entity_poly.pdbx_seq_one_letter_code
_entity_poly.pdbx_strand_id
1 'polypeptide(L)'
;MHRKAIVFFVFLLIDVHTGMGVQLSHSAALARLQGAGISLSSTGNCSNRNNRLCTSLENIRSETIDWLIHFKQTNNCPFVVTGGTETGHGRRTGVDSHWGGYKVDLRFNSCLNQFIERGSRTGQNSYFRYIGTSSYGPRYRSGSGAILLKESNHWDALWPANPVVNWGG
;
A
#
# COMPACT_ATOMS: atom_id res chain seq x y z
N MET A 1 36.43 -34.57 9.36
CA MET A 1 36.15 -33.12 9.46
C MET A 1 35.76 -32.60 8.08
N HIS A 2 34.48 -32.41 7.78
CA HIS A 2 34.03 -31.75 6.55
C HIS A 2 32.80 -30.89 6.89
N ARG A 3 33.03 -29.59 7.14
CA ARG A 3 31.96 -28.62 7.37
C ARG A 3 31.36 -28.26 6.00
N LYS A 4 30.11 -28.64 5.78
CA LYS A 4 29.32 -28.18 4.64
C LYS A 4 28.99 -26.70 4.85
N ALA A 5 29.57 -25.83 4.04
CA ALA A 5 29.19 -24.42 4.00
C ALA A 5 27.81 -24.31 3.34
N ILE A 6 26.80 -23.95 4.13
CA ILE A 6 25.50 -23.54 3.61
C ILE A 6 25.68 -22.10 3.14
N VAL A 7 25.69 -21.90 1.83
CA VAL A 7 25.68 -20.56 1.22
C VAL A 7 24.25 -20.04 1.31
N PHE A 8 23.98 -19.16 2.29
CA PHE A 8 22.78 -18.34 2.30
C PHE A 8 22.92 -17.28 1.19
N PHE A 9 22.19 -17.44 0.10
CA PHE A 9 21.98 -16.37 -0.87
C PHE A 9 21.11 -15.29 -0.20
N VAL A 10 21.76 -14.30 0.42
CA VAL A 10 21.12 -13.04 0.77
C VAL A 10 21.03 -12.24 -0.53
N PHE A 11 19.87 -12.30 -1.21
CA PHE A 11 19.53 -11.32 -2.23
C PHE A 11 19.23 -9.99 -1.52
N LEU A 12 20.28 -9.21 -1.25
CA LEU A 12 20.14 -7.81 -0.92
C LEU A 12 20.01 -7.04 -2.25
N LEU A 13 18.81 -7.02 -2.82
CA LEU A 13 18.47 -5.99 -3.79
C LEU A 13 18.26 -4.69 -3.00
N ILE A 14 19.32 -3.91 -2.86
CA ILE A 14 19.14 -2.48 -2.58
C ILE A 14 18.72 -1.85 -3.90
N ASP A 15 17.46 -2.03 -4.28
CA ASP A 15 16.85 -1.15 -5.26
C ASP A 15 16.65 0.19 -4.56
N VAL A 16 17.66 1.05 -4.63
CA VAL A 16 17.49 2.48 -4.38
C VAL A 16 16.56 2.99 -5.47
N HIS A 17 15.25 2.89 -5.23
CA HIS A 17 14.22 3.56 -6.02
C HIS A 17 14.29 5.07 -5.72
N THR A 18 15.37 5.72 -6.16
CA THR A 18 15.37 7.17 -6.39
C THR A 18 14.86 7.39 -7.81
N GLY A 19 13.61 7.04 -8.06
CA GLY A 19 12.93 7.32 -9.31
C GLY A 19 11.56 7.84 -8.95
N MET A 20 11.26 9.10 -9.25
CA MET A 20 9.89 9.57 -9.20
C MET A 20 9.05 8.62 -10.06
N GLY A 21 8.25 7.75 -9.41
CA GLY A 21 7.54 6.70 -10.13
C GLY A 21 6.72 7.31 -11.26
N VAL A 22 6.79 6.71 -12.45
CA VAL A 22 5.96 7.09 -13.59
C VAL A 22 4.50 6.92 -13.19
N GLN A 23 3.66 7.90 -13.54
CA GLN A 23 2.21 7.80 -13.35
C GLN A 23 1.61 6.89 -14.41
N LEU A 24 0.77 5.95 -13.97
CA LEU A 24 0.12 4.96 -14.83
C LEU A 24 -1.30 5.41 -15.17
N SER A 25 -1.78 5.00 -16.34
CA SER A 25 -3.22 5.02 -16.62
C SER A 25 -3.93 3.98 -15.74
N HIS A 26 -5.25 4.15 -15.56
CA HIS A 26 -6.04 3.19 -14.80
C HIS A 26 -5.92 1.77 -15.36
N SER A 27 -6.01 1.60 -16.68
CA SER A 27 -5.95 0.28 -17.32
C SER A 27 -4.59 -0.39 -17.15
N ALA A 28 -3.49 0.36 -17.26
CA ALA A 28 -2.14 -0.17 -17.06
C ALA A 28 -1.93 -0.62 -15.60
N ALA A 29 -2.36 0.18 -14.64
CA ALA A 29 -2.29 -0.16 -13.22
C ALA A 29 -3.16 -1.39 -12.88
N LEU A 30 -4.42 -1.40 -13.36
CA LEU A 30 -5.35 -2.51 -13.12
C LEU A 30 -4.82 -3.84 -13.68
N ALA A 31 -4.24 -3.82 -14.89
CA ALA A 31 -3.65 -5.01 -15.49
C ALA A 31 -2.52 -5.60 -14.64
N ARG A 32 -1.65 -4.74 -14.08
CA ARG A 32 -0.58 -5.18 -13.17
C ARG A 32 -1.14 -5.78 -11.88
N LEU A 33 -2.14 -5.14 -11.27
CA LEU A 33 -2.79 -5.65 -10.06
C LEU A 33 -3.45 -7.01 -10.30
N GLN A 34 -4.23 -7.14 -11.38
CA GLN A 34 -4.90 -8.38 -11.74
C GLN A 34 -3.90 -9.51 -12.03
N GLY A 35 -2.80 -9.19 -12.72
CA GLY A 35 -1.69 -10.14 -12.95
C GLY A 35 -1.05 -10.66 -11.65
N ALA A 36 -1.13 -9.90 -10.56
CA ALA A 36 -0.67 -10.30 -9.23
C ALA A 36 -1.78 -10.90 -8.32
N GLY A 37 -2.99 -11.11 -8.85
CA GLY A 37 -4.13 -11.61 -8.09
C GLY A 37 -4.72 -10.60 -7.10
N ILE A 38 -4.53 -9.30 -7.34
CA ILE A 38 -5.14 -8.20 -6.58
C ILE A 38 -6.37 -7.72 -7.36
N SER A 39 -7.54 -7.72 -6.71
CA SER A 39 -8.77 -7.24 -7.34
C SER A 39 -9.04 -5.77 -6.99
N LEU A 40 -9.92 -5.14 -7.78
CA LEU A 40 -10.40 -3.79 -7.57
C LEU A 40 -11.93 -3.80 -7.54
N SER A 41 -12.52 -3.02 -6.63
CA SER A 41 -13.97 -2.94 -6.44
C SER A 41 -14.39 -1.49 -6.37
N SER A 42 -15.26 -1.07 -7.29
CA SER A 42 -15.85 0.28 -7.33
C SER A 42 -17.33 0.22 -7.01
N THR A 43 -17.80 1.08 -6.10
CA THR A 43 -19.23 1.17 -5.75
C THR A 43 -20.07 1.72 -6.90
N GLY A 44 -19.51 2.65 -7.67
CA GLY A 44 -20.13 3.25 -8.86
C GLY A 44 -19.91 2.46 -10.15
N ASN A 45 -19.26 1.29 -10.10
CA ASN A 45 -18.89 0.48 -11.28
C ASN A 45 -18.17 1.31 -12.36
N CYS A 46 -17.24 2.17 -11.95
CA CYS A 46 -16.55 3.10 -12.85
C CYS A 46 -15.11 3.40 -12.38
N SER A 47 -14.32 3.99 -13.27
CA SER A 47 -12.92 4.36 -13.04
C SER A 47 -12.63 5.85 -13.25
N ASN A 48 -13.66 6.68 -13.38
CA ASN A 48 -13.50 8.12 -13.55
C ASN A 48 -12.98 8.76 -12.27
N ARG A 49 -11.72 9.21 -12.29
CA ARG A 49 -11.06 9.90 -11.18
C ARG A 49 -11.81 11.13 -10.63
N ASN A 50 -12.61 11.80 -11.46
CA ASN A 50 -13.36 12.98 -11.02
C ASN A 50 -14.71 12.64 -10.34
N ASN A 51 -15.03 11.35 -10.20
CA ASN A 51 -16.25 10.90 -9.55
C ASN A 51 -15.92 10.10 -8.28
N ARG A 52 -16.40 10.58 -7.13
CA ARG A 52 -16.15 10.00 -5.79
C ARG A 52 -16.74 8.60 -5.58
N LEU A 53 -17.61 8.14 -6.48
CA LEU A 53 -18.18 6.79 -6.43
C LEU A 53 -17.35 5.78 -7.23
N CYS A 54 -16.42 6.26 -8.05
CA CYS A 54 -15.53 5.38 -8.80
C CYS A 54 -14.36 4.93 -7.94
N THR A 55 -13.72 3.82 -8.32
CA THR A 55 -12.37 3.49 -7.85
C THR A 55 -11.44 3.65 -9.04
N SER A 56 -10.69 4.74 -9.05
CA SER A 56 -9.82 5.14 -10.15
C SER A 56 -8.37 4.79 -9.81
N LEU A 57 -7.61 4.35 -10.80
CA LEU A 57 -6.15 4.23 -10.70
C LEU A 57 -5.45 5.20 -11.65
N GLU A 58 -6.20 6.16 -12.22
CA GLU A 58 -5.66 7.14 -13.15
C GLU A 58 -4.63 8.05 -12.46
N ASN A 59 -3.43 8.11 -13.07
CA ASN A 59 -2.24 8.75 -12.54
C ASN A 59 -1.76 8.21 -11.18
N ILE A 60 -2.09 6.96 -10.83
CA ILE A 60 -1.45 6.26 -9.71
C ILE A 60 0.04 6.13 -10.01
N ARG A 61 0.89 6.18 -8.99
CA ARG A 61 2.32 5.99 -9.19
C ARG A 61 2.65 4.52 -9.39
N SER A 62 3.52 4.22 -10.35
CA SER A 62 4.02 2.86 -10.59
C SER A 62 4.60 2.22 -9.33
N GLU A 63 5.42 2.95 -8.58
CA GLU A 63 5.98 2.53 -7.29
C GLU A 63 4.92 2.13 -6.25
N THR A 64 3.74 2.78 -6.21
CA THR A 64 2.63 2.41 -5.32
C THR A 64 2.03 1.06 -5.74
N ILE A 65 1.88 0.84 -7.05
CA ILE A 65 1.40 -0.44 -7.60
C ILE A 65 2.42 -1.56 -7.36
N ASP A 66 3.69 -1.30 -7.62
CA ASP A 66 4.77 -2.28 -7.47
C ASP A 66 4.94 -2.67 -5.99
N TRP A 67 4.81 -1.72 -5.06
CA TRP A 67 4.76 -2.02 -3.63
C TRP A 67 3.55 -2.88 -3.26
N LEU A 68 2.36 -2.59 -3.79
CA LEU A 68 1.16 -3.37 -3.46
C LEU A 68 1.30 -4.84 -3.92
N ILE A 69 1.91 -5.05 -5.09
CA ILE A 69 2.23 -6.37 -5.63
C ILE A 69 3.24 -7.10 -4.72
N HIS A 70 4.33 -6.43 -4.35
CA HIS A 70 5.32 -7.02 -3.44
C HIS A 70 4.73 -7.34 -2.06
N PHE A 71 3.88 -6.45 -1.55
CA PHE A 71 3.19 -6.65 -0.29
C PHE A 71 2.27 -7.88 -0.35
N LYS A 72 1.47 -8.03 -1.42
CA LYS A 72 0.65 -9.22 -1.67
C LYS A 72 1.48 -10.50 -1.72
N GLN A 73 2.63 -10.48 -2.40
CA GLN A 73 3.53 -11.65 -2.48
C GLN A 73 4.14 -12.02 -1.12
N THR A 74 4.39 -11.03 -0.26
CA THR A 74 4.99 -11.24 1.07
C THR A 74 4.05 -11.93 2.04
N ASN A 75 2.76 -11.57 2.03
CA ASN A 75 1.79 -12.09 3.01
C ASN A 75 0.79 -13.12 2.46
N ASN A 76 0.66 -13.20 1.13
CA ASN A 76 -0.26 -14.05 0.40
C ASN A 76 -1.77 -13.89 0.75
N CYS A 77 -2.17 -12.89 1.54
CA CYS A 77 -3.57 -12.59 1.85
C CYS A 77 -4.35 -12.10 0.62
N PRO A 78 -5.69 -12.25 0.58
CA PRO A 78 -6.52 -11.63 -0.44
C PRO A 78 -6.49 -10.10 -0.34
N PHE A 79 -6.33 -9.42 -1.47
CA PHE A 79 -6.29 -7.95 -1.55
C PHE A 79 -7.42 -7.48 -2.46
N VAL A 80 -8.18 -6.49 -2.00
CA VAL A 80 -9.20 -5.80 -2.79
C VAL A 80 -8.97 -4.30 -2.64
N VAL A 81 -8.60 -3.62 -3.72
CA VAL A 81 -8.52 -2.16 -3.78
C VAL A 81 -9.94 -1.60 -3.87
N THR A 82 -10.31 -0.72 -2.94
CA THR A 82 -11.63 -0.09 -2.89
C THR A 82 -11.58 1.41 -3.11
N GLY A 83 -10.39 1.99 -3.04
CA GLY A 83 -10.16 3.41 -3.27
C GLY A 83 -8.77 3.63 -3.86
N GLY A 84 -8.64 4.63 -4.71
CA GLY A 84 -7.38 4.90 -5.40
C GLY A 84 -7.15 6.38 -5.54
N THR A 85 -7.35 6.90 -6.73
CA THR A 85 -6.92 8.24 -7.12
C THR A 85 -8.07 9.22 -7.26
N GLU A 86 -9.30 8.75 -7.11
CA GLU A 86 -10.52 9.51 -7.27
C GLU A 86 -10.64 10.68 -6.27
N THR A 87 -11.43 11.68 -6.65
CA THR A 87 -11.80 12.76 -5.73
C THR A 87 -12.58 12.22 -4.53
N GLY A 88 -12.40 12.83 -3.35
CA GLY A 88 -13.18 12.50 -2.15
C GLY A 88 -12.35 12.01 -0.97
N HIS A 89 -11.07 11.66 -1.20
CA HIS A 89 -10.15 11.11 -0.19
C HIS A 89 -9.19 12.16 0.41
N GLY A 90 -9.69 13.38 0.68
CA GLY A 90 -8.89 14.48 1.24
C GLY A 90 -8.13 15.31 0.20
N ARG A 91 -6.86 15.63 0.49
CA ARG A 91 -6.04 16.60 -0.27
C ARG A 91 -5.93 16.21 -1.75
N ARG A 92 -6.23 17.17 -2.63
CA ARG A 92 -6.26 16.99 -4.09
C ARG A 92 -4.92 17.14 -4.80
N THR A 93 -3.81 17.40 -4.12
CA THR A 93 -2.49 17.47 -4.74
C THR A 93 -1.41 17.17 -3.72
N GLY A 94 -0.23 16.81 -4.21
CA GLY A 94 0.98 16.72 -3.41
C GLY A 94 1.36 15.30 -2.99
N VAL A 95 2.52 15.22 -2.35
CA VAL A 95 3.06 14.00 -1.74
C VAL A 95 2.07 13.41 -0.73
N ASP A 96 2.15 12.09 -0.55
CA ASP A 96 1.36 11.35 0.43
C ASP A 96 -0.17 11.51 0.29
N SER A 97 -0.69 11.65 -0.93
CA SER A 97 -2.14 11.80 -1.18
C SER A 97 -2.68 10.81 -2.22
N HIS A 98 -3.98 10.51 -2.14
CA HIS A 98 -4.70 9.71 -3.15
C HIS A 98 -4.63 10.36 -4.53
N TRP A 99 -4.89 11.67 -4.60
CA TRP A 99 -4.76 12.40 -5.86
C TRP A 99 -3.30 12.53 -6.32
N GLY A 100 -2.32 12.47 -5.42
CA GLY A 100 -0.91 12.39 -5.81
C GLY A 100 -0.51 11.02 -6.36
N GLY A 101 -1.38 10.02 -6.23
CA GLY A 101 -1.13 8.64 -6.65
C GLY A 101 -0.27 7.85 -5.68
N TYR A 102 -0.10 8.31 -4.44
CA TYR A 102 0.73 7.68 -3.40
C TYR A 102 -0.03 6.70 -2.51
N LYS A 103 -1.37 6.73 -2.60
CA LYS A 103 -2.25 6.03 -1.67
C LYS A 103 -3.26 5.15 -2.38
N VAL A 104 -3.62 4.06 -1.72
CA VAL A 104 -4.71 3.16 -2.10
C VAL A 104 -5.45 2.70 -0.85
N ASP A 105 -6.76 2.54 -0.97
CA ASP A 105 -7.58 1.96 0.10
C ASP A 105 -7.73 0.47 -0.15
N LEU A 106 -7.41 -0.33 0.87
CA LEU A 106 -7.53 -1.78 0.85
C LEU A 106 -8.67 -2.22 1.77
N ARG A 107 -9.57 -3.04 1.23
CA ARG A 107 -10.65 -3.64 2.00
C ARG A 107 -10.10 -4.46 3.17
N PHE A 108 -10.72 -4.29 4.34
CA PHE A 108 -10.49 -5.17 5.47
C PHE A 108 -10.80 -6.62 5.15
N ASN A 109 -9.92 -7.50 5.61
CA ASN A 109 -10.17 -8.92 5.68
C ASN A 109 -9.34 -9.53 6.82
N SER A 110 -9.78 -10.67 7.35
CA SER A 110 -9.15 -11.29 8.52
C SER A 110 -7.66 -11.57 8.32
N CYS A 111 -7.25 -12.04 7.13
CA CYS A 111 -5.86 -12.34 6.83
C CYS A 111 -4.99 -11.07 6.87
N LEU A 112 -5.35 -10.05 6.08
CA LEU A 112 -4.58 -8.81 5.98
C LEU A 112 -4.55 -8.06 7.32
N ASN A 113 -5.70 -7.97 7.99
CA ASN A 113 -5.81 -7.33 9.30
C ASN A 113 -4.87 -8.00 10.31
N GLN A 114 -4.91 -9.33 10.38
CA GLN A 114 -4.00 -10.05 11.26
C GLN A 114 -2.55 -9.92 10.82
N PHE A 115 -2.23 -9.92 9.52
CA PHE A 115 -0.84 -9.78 9.07
C PHE A 115 -0.20 -8.45 9.50
N ILE A 116 -0.95 -7.36 9.39
CA ILE A 116 -0.50 -6.01 9.78
C ILE A 116 -0.46 -5.88 11.30
N GLU A 117 -1.50 -6.36 11.99
CA GLU A 117 -1.64 -6.17 13.44
C GLU A 117 -0.82 -7.15 14.27
N ARG A 118 -0.65 -8.40 13.81
CA ARG A 118 0.12 -9.42 14.52
C ARG A 118 1.54 -8.93 14.70
N GLY A 119 2.10 -9.13 15.89
CA GLY A 119 3.46 -8.76 16.27
C GLY A 119 3.85 -7.28 16.20
N SER A 120 3.01 -6.39 15.63
CA SER A 120 3.25 -4.94 15.62
C SER A 120 3.08 -4.31 17.02
N ARG A 121 2.31 -4.94 17.90
CA ARG A 121 2.12 -4.55 19.31
C ARG A 121 3.01 -5.30 20.30
N THR A 122 3.58 -6.44 19.90
CA THR A 122 4.40 -7.30 20.77
C THR A 122 5.86 -7.40 20.33
N GLY A 123 6.25 -6.73 19.23
CA GLY A 123 7.60 -6.79 18.65
C GLY A 123 7.91 -8.10 17.90
N GLN A 124 6.94 -8.99 17.74
CA GLN A 124 7.11 -10.32 17.15
C GLN A 124 6.89 -10.36 15.63
N ASN A 125 6.49 -9.23 15.01
CA ASN A 125 6.32 -9.13 13.56
C ASN A 125 7.46 -8.29 13.01
N SER A 126 8.35 -8.94 12.26
CA SER A 126 9.45 -8.30 11.56
C SER A 126 9.01 -7.45 10.36
N TYR A 127 7.76 -7.63 9.88
CA TYR A 127 7.23 -6.93 8.71
C TYR A 127 6.55 -5.61 9.06
N PHE A 128 5.93 -5.48 10.24
CA PHE A 128 5.19 -4.28 10.63
C PHE A 128 5.44 -3.86 12.08
N ARG A 129 5.61 -2.56 12.27
CA ARG A 129 5.74 -1.91 13.58
C ARG A 129 4.60 -0.92 13.79
N TYR A 130 3.96 -0.95 14.95
CA TYR A 130 3.03 0.10 15.35
C TYR A 130 3.78 1.42 15.60
N ILE A 131 3.28 2.53 15.04
CA ILE A 131 3.93 3.85 15.08
C ILE A 131 3.03 4.94 15.71
N GLY A 132 1.99 4.54 16.44
CA GLY A 132 1.07 5.45 17.12
C GLY A 132 -0.31 5.55 16.48
N THR A 133 -1.20 6.31 17.10
CA THR A 133 -2.58 6.53 16.67
C THR A 133 -2.76 7.99 16.25
N SER A 134 -3.40 8.23 15.11
CA SER A 134 -3.87 9.56 14.68
C SER A 134 -5.33 9.78 15.09
N SER A 135 -5.92 10.92 14.73
CA SER A 135 -7.36 11.18 14.85
C SER A 135 -8.23 10.20 14.04
N TYR A 136 -7.67 9.56 13.00
CA TYR A 136 -8.36 8.62 12.12
C TYR A 136 -8.19 7.15 12.53
N GLY A 137 -7.12 6.81 13.26
CA GLY A 137 -6.89 5.44 13.74
C GLY A 137 -5.41 5.06 13.96
N PRO A 138 -5.15 3.80 14.34
CA PRO A 138 -3.79 3.31 14.56
C PRO A 138 -3.02 3.18 13.24
N ARG A 139 -1.73 3.53 13.28
CA ARG A 139 -0.81 3.51 12.14
C ARG A 139 0.28 2.46 12.33
N TYR A 140 0.64 1.82 11.23
CA TYR A 140 1.61 0.74 11.18
C TYR A 140 2.61 1.01 10.06
N ARG A 141 3.91 0.90 10.35
CA ARG A 141 4.98 1.06 9.36
C ARG A 141 5.52 -0.30 8.98
N SER A 142 5.56 -0.60 7.69
CA SER A 142 6.19 -1.80 7.16
C SER A 142 7.72 -1.71 7.20
N GLY A 143 8.40 -2.85 7.10
CA GLY A 143 9.86 -2.92 6.96
C GLY A 143 10.40 -2.19 5.72
N SER A 144 9.61 -2.10 4.64
CA SER A 144 9.97 -1.31 3.46
C SER A 144 9.80 0.20 3.70
N GLY A 145 9.04 0.62 4.71
CA GLY A 145 8.80 2.00 5.08
C GLY A 145 7.41 2.54 4.74
N ALA A 146 6.55 1.75 4.06
CA ALA A 146 5.15 2.09 3.80
C ALA A 146 4.36 2.23 5.11
N ILE A 147 3.34 3.08 5.09
CA ILE A 147 2.47 3.33 6.24
C ILE A 147 1.07 2.88 5.92
N LEU A 148 0.48 2.11 6.82
CA LEU A 148 -0.90 1.69 6.75
C LEU A 148 -1.63 2.28 7.95
N LEU A 149 -2.64 3.10 7.67
CA LEU A 149 -3.55 3.67 8.63
C LEU A 149 -4.82 2.81 8.65
N LYS A 150 -5.22 2.35 9.84
CA LYS A 150 -6.47 1.63 10.02
C LYS A 150 -7.61 2.65 10.19
N GLU A 151 -8.29 2.98 9.12
CA GLU A 151 -9.50 3.81 9.18
C GLU A 151 -10.72 2.97 9.61
N SER A 152 -11.89 3.61 9.67
CA SER A 152 -13.10 2.98 10.21
C SER A 152 -13.52 1.69 9.47
N ASN A 153 -13.30 1.60 8.15
CA ASN A 153 -13.77 0.49 7.32
C ASN A 153 -12.76 -0.03 6.26
N HIS A 154 -11.55 0.53 6.19
CA HIS A 154 -10.51 0.11 5.27
C HIS A 154 -9.10 0.42 5.80
N TRP A 155 -8.09 -0.17 5.17
CA TRP A 155 -6.70 0.24 5.34
C TRP A 155 -6.38 1.31 4.32
N ASP A 156 -5.95 2.45 4.81
CA ASP A 156 -5.40 3.52 4.01
C ASP A 156 -3.87 3.30 3.91
N ALA A 157 -3.40 2.86 2.74
CA ALA A 157 -2.01 2.47 2.51
C ALA A 157 -1.25 3.53 1.71
N LEU A 158 -0.15 4.01 2.27
CA LEU A 158 0.73 5.03 1.71
C LEU A 158 2.10 4.46 1.32
N TRP A 159 2.48 4.62 0.04
CA TRP A 159 3.83 4.35 -0.45
C TRP A 159 4.18 5.12 -1.74
N PRO A 160 5.43 5.63 -1.87
CA PRO A 160 6.42 5.78 -0.81
C PRO A 160 5.97 6.83 0.19
N ALA A 161 6.27 6.61 1.47
CA ALA A 161 6.01 7.59 2.51
C ALA A 161 7.19 8.58 2.58
N ASN A 162 6.92 9.88 2.44
CA ASN A 162 7.93 10.90 2.71
C ASN A 162 8.33 10.85 4.20
N PRO A 163 9.60 11.07 4.60
CA PRO A 163 9.99 11.18 6.01
C PRO A 163 9.09 12.11 6.85
N VAL A 164 8.51 13.16 6.23
CA VAL A 164 7.49 14.01 6.87
C VAL A 164 6.12 13.63 6.34
N VAL A 165 5.49 12.65 6.97
CA VAL A 165 4.16 12.19 6.61
C VAL A 165 3.13 13.10 7.27
N ASN A 166 2.50 13.97 6.47
CA ASN A 166 1.46 14.88 6.95
C ASN A 166 0.12 14.16 7.11
N TRP A 167 0.03 13.26 8.08
CA TRP A 167 -1.24 12.77 8.65
C TRP A 167 -1.67 13.64 9.84
N GLY A 168 -1.54 14.97 9.70
CA GLY A 168 -1.68 15.94 10.80
C GLY A 168 -2.59 17.10 10.43
N GLY A 169 -3.75 17.12 11.08
CA GLY A 169 -4.85 18.07 10.97
C GLY A 169 -6.14 17.40 11.39
#